data_AF-A0A9E4H5B9-F1
#
_entry.id   AF-A0A9E4H5B9-F1
#
_cell.length_a   1.000
_cell.length_b   1.000
_cell.length_c   1.000
_cell.angle_alpha   90.00
_cell.angle_beta   90.00
_cell.angle_gamma   90.00
#
_symmetry.space_group_name_H-M   'P 1'
#
loop_
_entity.id
_entity.type
_entity.pdbx_description
1 polymer ?
#
loop_
_entity_poly.entity_id
_entity_poly.type
_entity_poly.pdbx_seq_one_letter_code
_entity_poly.pdbx_strand_id
1 'polypeptide(L)' 'MIRIALLILLPLCSVAQRVDSIVVDISDQRLYTFENGDTLGTYPVSTSKYGIGS' A
#
# COMPACT_ATOMS: atom_id res chain seq x y z
N MET A 1 2.06 36.13 21.68
CA MET A 1 0.76 35.50 21.32
C MET A 1 0.85 34.88 19.92
N ILE A 2 1.72 33.88 19.72
CA ILE A 2 1.93 33.19 18.43
C ILE A 2 1.92 31.69 18.73
N ARG A 3 0.74 31.07 18.79
CA ARG A 3 0.61 29.61 18.91
C ARG A 3 -0.54 29.02 18.09
N ILE A 4 -1.38 29.84 17.47
CA ILE A 4 -2.61 29.38 16.80
C ILE A 4 -2.37 29.01 15.31
N ALA A 5 -1.31 29.54 14.68
CA ALA A 5 -1.05 29.29 13.26
C ALA A 5 -0.56 27.87 12.93
N LEU A 6 -0.08 27.09 13.91
CA LEU A 6 0.47 25.74 13.68
C LEU A 6 -0.62 24.66 13.58
N LEU A 7 -1.84 24.92 14.07
CA LEU A 7 -2.91 23.92 14.16
C LEU A 7 -3.79 23.81 12.91
N ILE A 8 -3.67 24.74 11.95
CA ILE A 8 -4.52 24.79 10.75
C ILE A 8 -3.91 24.03 9.57
N LEU A 9 -2.65 23.60 9.65
CA LEU A 9 -1.95 22.92 8.55
C LEU A 9 -2.09 21.38 8.54
N LEU A 10 -2.76 20.79 9.54
CA LEU A 10 -2.84 19.33 9.72
C LEU A 10 -3.92 18.57 8.92
N PRO A 11 -4.93 19.15 8.23
CA PRO A 11 -5.99 18.33 7.65
C PRO A 11 -5.70 17.80 6.23
N LEU A 12 -4.53 18.07 5.64
CA LEU A 12 -4.24 17.72 4.24
C LEU A 12 -3.42 16.43 4.04
N CYS A 13 -2.99 15.75 5.10
CA CYS A 13 -1.95 14.72 4.97
C CYS A 13 -2.44 13.27 4.89
N SER A 14 -3.73 13.01 4.69
CA SER A 14 -4.23 11.62 4.55
C SER A 14 -5.06 11.43 3.29
N VAL A 15 -4.41 11.41 2.13
CA VAL A 15 -4.97 10.72 0.96
C VAL A 15 -4.79 9.23 1.24
N ALA A 16 -5.87 8.57 1.66
CA ALA A 16 -5.88 7.11 1.73
C ALA A 16 -5.79 6.59 0.29
N GLN A 17 -4.64 6.01 -0.08
CA GLN A 17 -4.53 5.29 -1.35
C GLN A 17 -5.44 4.06 -1.29
N ARG A 18 -6.35 3.96 -2.26
CA ARG A 18 -7.30 2.86 -2.33
C ARG A 18 -6.65 1.73 -3.13
N VAL A 19 -6.70 0.51 -2.59
CA VAL A 19 -6.21 -0.69 -3.29
C VAL A 19 -7.42 -1.48 -3.75
N ASP A 20 -7.53 -1.69 -5.05
CA ASP A 20 -8.66 -2.41 -5.67
C ASP A 20 -8.38 -3.88 -5.85
N SER A 21 -7.13 -4.21 -6.15
CA SER A 21 -6.71 -5.59 -6.33
C SER A 21 -5.28 -5.82 -5.86
N ILE A 22 -5.02 -7.08 -5.51
CA ILE A 22 -3.73 -7.56 -5.04
C ILE A 22 -3.41 -8.80 -5.86
N VAL A 23 -2.19 -8.86 -6.40
CA VAL A 23 -1.65 -10.04 -7.07
C VAL A 23 -0.42 -10.49 -6.30
N VAL A 24 -0.38 -11.76 -5.93
CA VAL A 24 0.80 -12.39 -5.34
C VAL A 24 1.43 -13.30 -6.38
N ASP A 25 2.62 -12.95 -6.81
CA ASP A 25 3.45 -13.79 -7.66
C ASP A 25 4.36 -14.65 -6.78
N ILE A 26 4.05 -15.95 -6.72
CA ILE A 26 4.80 -16.93 -5.94
C ILE A 26 6.18 -17.20 -6.57
N SER A 27 6.28 -17.14 -7.91
CA SER A 27 7.52 -17.42 -8.62
C SER A 27 8.56 -16.32 -8.40
N ASP A 28 8.11 -15.06 -8.39
CA ASP A 28 8.96 -13.89 -8.16
C ASP A 28 9.04 -13.46 -6.68
N GLN A 29 8.24 -14.07 -5.80
CA GLN A 29 8.14 -13.70 -4.38
C GLN A 29 7.80 -12.21 -4.21
N ARG A 30 6.82 -11.74 -4.98
CA ARG A 30 6.36 -10.35 -4.99
C ARG A 30 4.86 -10.25 -4.78
N LEU A 31 4.46 -9.19 -4.08
CA LEU A 31 3.09 -8.74 -3.99
C LEU A 31 2.97 -7.40 -4.72
N TYR A 32 2.00 -7.33 -5.62
CA TYR A 32 1.64 -6.15 -6.38
C TYR A 32 0.28 -5.63 -5.91
N THR A 33 0.18 -4.34 -5.66
CA THR A 33 -1.10 -3.66 -5.40
C THR A 33 -1.48 -2.82 -6.61
N PHE A 34 -2.76 -2.77 -6.94
CA PHE A 34 -3.27 -2.00 -8.07
C PHE A 34 -4.44 -1.12 -7.68
N GLU A 35 -4.58 0.00 -8.38
CA GLU A 35 -5.72 0.91 -8.35
C GLU A 35 -6.05 1.29 -9.79
N ASN A 36 -7.30 1.09 -10.22
CA ASN A 36 -7.71 1.35 -11.60
C ASN A 36 -6.85 0.72 -12.71
N GLY A 37 -6.16 -0.40 -12.40
CA GLY A 37 -5.27 -1.10 -13.34
C GLY A 37 -3.81 -0.65 -13.31
N ASP A 38 -3.50 0.45 -12.62
CA ASP A 38 -2.13 0.93 -12.43
C ASP A 38 -1.49 0.28 -11.19
N THR A 39 -0.20 -0.06 -11.27
CA THR A 39 0.55 -0.60 -10.13
C THR A 39 0.81 0.51 -9.11
N LEU A 40 0.21 0.39 -7.92
CA LEU A 40 0.44 1.30 -6.80
C LEU A 40 1.73 0.99 -6.05
N GLY A 41 2.10 -0.28 -5.95
CA GLY A 41 3.22 -0.70 -5.13
C GLY A 41 3.68 -2.13 -5.42
N THR A 42 4.93 -2.38 -5.08
CA THR A 42 5.56 -3.70 -5.19
C THR A 42 6.32 -3.99 -3.91
N TYR A 43 5.99 -5.11 -3.29
CA TYR A 43 6.52 -5.50 -1.99
C TYR A 43 7.15 -6.89 -2.09
N PRO A 44 8.34 -7.12 -1.50
CA PRO A 44 8.86 -8.47 -1.34
C PRO A 44 7.96 -9.23 -0.37
N VAL A 45 7.70 -10.50 -0.68
CA VAL A 45 6.97 -11.41 0.20
C VAL A 45 7.73 -12.71 0.35
N SER A 46 7.40 -13.48 1.39
CA SER A 46 7.83 -14.86 1.53
C SER A 46 6.59 -15.73 1.53
N THR A 47 6.41 -16.49 0.46
CA THR A 47 5.32 -17.48 0.34
C THR A 47 5.83 -18.87 0.69
N SER A 48 4.92 -19.78 1.04
CA SER A 48 5.30 -21.20 1.14
C SER A 48 5.72 -21.71 -0.23
N LYS A 49 6.57 -22.75 -0.26
CA LYS A 49 7.13 -23.32 -1.50
C LYS A 49 6.08 -23.63 -2.57
N TYR A 50 4.84 -23.91 -2.16
CA TYR A 50 3.74 -24.29 -3.06
C TYR A 50 2.61 -23.26 -3.10
N GLY A 51 2.75 -22.10 -2.45
CA GLY A 51 1.71 -21.07 -2.40
C GLY A 51 0.48 -21.44 -1.55
N ILE A 52 0.56 -22.49 -0.74
CA ILE A 52 -0.51 -22.96 0.14
C ILE A 52 -0.11 -22.64 1.59
N GLY A 53 -0.92 -21.88 2.31
CA GLY A 53 -0.83 -21.64 3.74
C GLY A 53 -2.11 -22.10 4.43
N SER A 54 -2.02 -22.55 5.68
CA SER A 54 -3.20 -22.93 6.50
C SER A 54 -3.91 -21.70 7.06
#